data_AF-A0AA94F7Q3-F1
#
_entry.id   AF-A0AA94F7Q3-F1
#
_cell.length_a   1.000
_cell.length_b   1.000
_cell.length_c   1.000
_cell.angle_alpha   90.00
_cell.angle_beta   90.00
_cell.angle_gamma   90.00
#
_symmetry.space_group_name_H-M   'P 1'
#
loop_
_entity.id
_entity.type
_entity.pdbx_description
1 polymer ?
#
loop_
_entity_poly.entity_id
_entity_poly.type
_entity_poly.pdbx_seq_one_letter_code
_entity_poly.pdbx_strand_id
1 'polypeptide(L)' 'FKHIYKLKEEINKEFNKGIVLYMGDTFLQIDENMYAVPVGFLK' A
#
# COMPACT_ATOMS: atom_id res chain seq x y z
N PHE A 1 9.13 2.56 2.85
CA PHE A 1 8.19 3.69 2.94
C PHE A 1 8.29 4.68 1.78
N LYS A 2 9.44 5.32 1.52
CA LYS A 2 9.59 6.32 0.44
C LYS A 2 9.11 5.86 -0.95
N HIS A 3 9.31 4.58 -1.28
CA HIS A 3 8.86 3.98 -2.55
C HIS A 3 7.34 3.86 -2.69
N ILE A 4 6.59 3.71 -1.59
CA ILE A 4 5.13 3.52 -1.65
C ILE A 4 4.42 4.85 -1.95
N TYR A 5 4.91 5.95 -1.38
CA TYR A 5 4.40 7.29 -1.69
C TYR A 5 4.66 7.68 -3.14
N LYS A 6 5.82 7.30 -3.69
CA LYS A 6 6.13 7.50 -5.11
C LYS A 6 5.22 6.67 -6.03
N LEU A 7 4.85 5.46 -5.60
CA LEU A 7 3.87 4.61 -6.27
C LEU A 7 2.49 5.26 -6.36
N LYS A 8 2.05 5.99 -5.32
CA LYS A 8 0.80 6.78 -5.37
C LYS A 8 0.86 7.88 -6.44
N GLU A 9 2.01 8.53 -6.60
CA GLU A 9 2.20 9.59 -7.61
C GLU A 9 2.29 9.05 -9.05
N GLU A 10 2.78 7.82 -9.20
CA GLU A 10 2.97 7.15 -10.50
C GLU A 10 1.76 6.31 -10.94
N ILE A 11 0.94 5.83 -10.00
CA ILE A 11 -0.31 5.13 -10.28
C ILE A 11 -1.35 6.15 -10.78
N ASN A 12 -2.01 5.77 -11.87
CA ASN A 12 -3.00 6.56 -12.59
C ASN A 12 -4.03 7.23 -11.65
N LYS A 13 -4.42 8.49 -11.93
CA LYS A 13 -5.27 9.33 -11.06
C LYS A 13 -6.67 8.75 -10.78
N GLU A 14 -7.08 7.74 -11.54
CA GLU A 14 -8.37 7.04 -11.37
C GLU A 14 -8.35 5.99 -10.25
N PHE A 15 -7.19 5.74 -9.65
CA PHE A 15 -7.04 4.71 -8.63
C PHE A 15 -7.62 5.17 -7.29
N ASN A 16 -8.86 4.76 -7.02
CA ASN A 16 -9.63 5.19 -5.86
C ASN A 16 -9.25 4.45 -4.57
N LYS A 17 -8.86 3.17 -4.64
CA LYS A 17 -8.51 2.31 -3.48
C LYS A 17 -7.41 1.31 -3.83
N GLY A 18 -6.52 1.01 -2.88
CA GLY A 18 -5.35 0.16 -3.12
C GLY A 18 -4.88 -0.68 -1.94
N ILE A 19 -4.40 -1.88 -2.23
CA ILE A 19 -3.64 -2.71 -1.29
C ILE A 19 -2.22 -2.87 -1.82
N VAL A 20 -1.23 -2.54 -0.98
CA VAL A 20 0.19 -2.77 -1.27
C VAL A 20 0.67 -3.94 -0.43
N LEU A 21 1.13 -4.99 -1.10
CA LEU A 21 1.76 -6.12 -0.42
C LEU A 21 3.22 -5.80 -0.11
N TYR A 22 3.65 -6.05 1.13
CA TYR A 22 5.02 -5.78 1.53
C TYR A 22 5.57 -6.80 2.52
N MET A 23 6.91 -6.86 2.61
CA MET A 23 7.64 -7.78 3.50
C MET A 23 7.84 -7.17 4.89
N GLY A 24 6.74 -6.87 5.59
CA GLY A 24 6.77 -6.48 7.00
C GLY A 24 5.93 -7.40 7.87
N ASP A 25 5.51 -6.87 9.02
CA ASP A 25 4.84 -7.62 10.09
C ASP A 25 3.55 -6.94 10.60
N THR A 26 3.25 -5.71 10.18
CA THR A 26 2.10 -4.93 10.69
C THR A 26 1.20 -4.39 9.57
N PHE A 27 -0.10 -4.28 9.80
CA PHE A 27 -0.96 -3.49 8.92
C PHE A 27 -0.64 -2.00 9.04
N LEU A 28 -0.55 -1.30 7.91
CA LEU A 28 -0.25 0.12 7.88
C LEU A 28 -1.23 0.85 6.97
N GLN A 29 -1.90 1.87 7.49
CA GLN A 29 -2.65 2.80 6.66
C GLN A 29 -1.67 3.80 6.04
N ILE A 30 -1.62 3.83 4.71
CA ILE A 30 -0.69 4.68 3.96
C ILE A 30 -1.40 5.96 3.49
N ASP A 31 -2.73 5.88 3.33
CA ASP A 31 -3.60 6.98 2.95
C ASP A 31 -5.06 6.68 3.33
N GLU A 32 -5.98 7.62 3.13
CA GLU A 32 -7.43 7.44 3.38
C GLU A 32 -7.99 6.17 2.71
N ASN A 33 -7.48 5.83 1.53
CA ASN A 33 -7.95 4.71 0.72
C ASN A 33 -6.87 3.66 0.37
N MET A 34 -5.69 3.72 1.00
CA MET A 34 -4.59 2.80 0.71
C MET A 34 -4.04 2.13 1.97
N TYR A 35 -3.85 0.82 1.88
CA TYR A 35 -3.35 -0.01 2.98
C TYR A 35 -2.15 -0.83 2.53
N ALA A 36 -1.12 -0.89 3.39
CA ALA A 36 -0.02 -1.82 3.29
C ALA A 36 -0.34 -3.05 4.11
N VAL A 37 -0.39 -4.20 3.44
CA VAL A 37 -0.71 -5.50 4.04
C VAL A 37 0.53 -6.37 3.98
N PRO A 38 1.00 -6.92 5.11
CA PRO A 38 2.16 -7.78 5.07
C PRO A 38 1.84 -9.12 4.40
N VAL A 39 2.73 -9.59 3.54
CA VAL A 39 2.55 -10.87 2.81
C VAL A 39 2.33 -12.05 3.76
N GLY A 40 2.88 -11.98 4.98
CA GLY A 40 2.70 -13.01 6.01
C GLY A 40 1.26 -13.21 6.48
N PHE A 41 0.35 -12.24 6.26
CA PHE A 41 -1.06 -12.31 6.62
C PHE A 41 -1.94 -12.97 5.55
N LEU A 42 -1.39 -13.27 4.37
CA LEU A 42 -2.11 -13.95 3.28
C LEU A 42 -1.98 -15.48 3.33
N LYS A 43 -1.46 -16.04 4.44
CA LYS A 43 -1.36 -17.48 4.67
C LYS A 43 -2.65 -18.07 5.22
#